data_AF-A0A957TZ20-F1
#
_entry.id   AF-A0A957TZ20-F1
#
_cell.length_a   1.000
_cell.length_b   1.000
_cell.length_c   1.000
_cell.angle_alpha   90.00
_cell.angle_beta   90.00
_cell.angle_gamma   90.00
#
_symmetry.space_group_name_H-M   'P 1'
#
loop_
_entity.id
_entity.type
_entity.pdbx_description
1 polymer ?
#
loop_
_entity_poly.entity_id
_entity_poly.type
_entity_poly.pdbx_seq_one_letter_code
_entity_poly.pdbx_strand_id
1 'polypeptide(L)'
;MGSREVTTIPALDNISFTVEPGQVVGLFGKNGSGKTTLLSILGGVFPADSGSVHCFGHDMRTELATVRKFIVPIFGWLDAITWAFTGRQNIEKFLLMHHVEPGPLAGQIEELAHVLDLADRLDDRA
;
A
#
# COMPACT_ATOMS: atom_id res chain seq x y z
N MET A 1 -38.85 -23.95 -10.99
CA MET A 1 -38.05 -22.78 -10.58
C MET A 1 -36.64 -23.29 -10.32
N GLY A 2 -35.77 -23.22 -11.33
CA GLY A 2 -34.45 -23.87 -11.28
C GLY A 2 -33.52 -23.13 -10.32
N SER A 3 -33.05 -23.82 -9.29
CA SER A 3 -31.98 -23.34 -8.42
C SER A 3 -30.73 -23.13 -9.26
N ARG A 4 -30.32 -21.87 -9.47
CA ARG A 4 -28.98 -21.59 -9.98
C ARG A 4 -27.98 -22.01 -8.91
N GLU A 5 -27.19 -23.05 -9.17
CA GLU A 5 -26.00 -23.33 -8.38
C GLU A 5 -25.08 -22.12 -8.45
N VAL A 6 -24.78 -21.54 -7.30
CA VAL A 6 -23.76 -20.50 -7.16
C VAL A 6 -22.42 -21.21 -7.00
N THR A 7 -21.66 -21.31 -8.09
CA THR A 7 -20.28 -21.81 -8.02
C THR A 7 -19.39 -20.69 -7.48
N THR A 8 -18.81 -20.89 -6.29
CA THR A 8 -17.83 -19.95 -5.73
C THR A 8 -16.47 -20.19 -6.38
N ILE A 9 -15.98 -19.20 -7.12
CA ILE A 9 -14.65 -19.25 -7.75
C ILE A 9 -13.66 -18.55 -6.81
N PRO A 10 -12.56 -19.19 -6.40
CA PRO A 10 -11.58 -18.58 -5.53
C PRO A 10 -10.89 -17.40 -6.23
N ALA A 11 -10.73 -16.28 -5.52
CA ALA A 11 -10.01 -15.12 -6.05
C ALA A 11 -8.50 -15.37 -6.14
N LEU A 12 -7.95 -16.16 -5.22
CA LEU A 12 -6.58 -16.64 -5.19
C LEU A 12 -6.61 -18.13 -4.88
N ASP A 13 -5.80 -18.93 -5.57
CA ASP A 13 -5.76 -20.38 -5.39
C ASP A 13 -4.30 -20.84 -5.24
N ASN A 14 -3.94 -21.26 -4.03
CA ASN A 14 -2.64 -21.83 -3.65
C ASN A 14 -1.41 -21.11 -4.23
N ILE A 15 -1.32 -19.79 -4.02
CA ILE A 15 -0.20 -18.97 -4.48
C ILE A 15 0.95 -19.03 -3.48
N SER A 16 2.19 -19.17 -3.96
CA SER A 16 3.40 -19.14 -3.13
C SER A 16 4.55 -18.46 -3.88
N PHE A 17 5.15 -17.45 -3.27
CA PHE A 17 6.33 -16.76 -3.78
C PHE A 17 7.04 -16.03 -2.63
N THR A 18 8.29 -15.64 -2.89
CA THR A 18 9.12 -14.83 -2.00
C THR A 18 9.66 -13.65 -2.80
N VAL A 19 9.67 -12.46 -2.18
CA VAL A 19 10.30 -11.26 -2.74
C VAL A 19 11.48 -10.91 -1.84
N GLU A 20 12.68 -10.95 -2.42
CA GLU A 20 13.91 -10.67 -1.70
C GLU A 20 14.17 -9.15 -1.58
N PRO A 21 14.91 -8.69 -0.57
CA PRO A 21 15.30 -7.29 -0.44
C PRO A 21 15.94 -6.74 -1.71
N GLY A 22 15.48 -5.57 -2.17
CA GLY A 22 15.97 -4.91 -3.38
C GLY A 22 15.35 -5.42 -4.69
N GLN A 23 14.48 -6.43 -4.66
CA GLN A 23 13.78 -6.87 -5.87
C GLN A 23 12.62 -5.94 -6.24
N VAL A 24 12.50 -5.67 -7.54
CA VAL A 24 11.33 -5.04 -8.14
C VAL A 24 10.52 -6.12 -8.84
N VAL A 25 9.26 -6.29 -8.43
CA VAL A 25 8.38 -7.35 -8.94
C VAL A 25 7.14 -6.72 -9.59
N GLY A 26 6.83 -7.16 -10.81
CA GLY A 26 5.60 -6.82 -11.52
C GLY A 26 4.59 -7.96 -11.46
N LEU A 27 3.33 -7.64 -11.15
CA LEU A 27 2.22 -8.60 -11.12
C LEU A 27 1.31 -8.43 -12.34
N PHE A 28 1.29 -9.43 -13.23
CA PHE A 28 0.57 -9.38 -14.51
C PHE A 28 -0.51 -10.45 -14.61
N GLY A 29 -1.57 -10.17 -15.39
CA GLY A 29 -2.69 -11.11 -15.59
C GLY A 29 -3.97 -10.42 -16.07
N LYS A 30 -4.92 -11.20 -16.58
CA LYS A 30 -6.23 -10.69 -17.06
C LYS A 30 -7.04 -10.03 -15.94
N ASN A 31 -8.00 -9.18 -16.28
CA ASN A 31 -8.96 -8.65 -15.30
C ASN A 31 -9.70 -9.80 -14.62
N GLY A 32 -9.90 -9.71 -13.31
CA GLY A 32 -10.49 -10.78 -12.50
C GLY A 32 -9.55 -11.90 -12.06
N SER A 33 -8.26 -11.89 -12.45
CA SER A 33 -7.30 -12.93 -12.04
C SER A 33 -6.80 -12.84 -10.59
N GLY A 34 -7.43 -12.04 -9.73
CA GLY A 34 -7.03 -11.92 -8.32
C GLY A 34 -5.90 -10.92 -8.00
N LYS A 35 -5.33 -10.21 -8.97
CA LYS A 35 -4.18 -9.30 -8.74
C LYS A 35 -4.42 -8.27 -7.63
N THR A 36 -5.56 -7.57 -7.71
CA THR A 36 -5.95 -6.58 -6.71
C THR A 36 -6.19 -7.24 -5.36
N THR A 37 -6.78 -8.44 -5.32
CA THR A 37 -6.97 -9.21 -4.09
C THR A 37 -5.62 -9.53 -3.45
N LEU A 38 -4.64 -9.99 -4.23
CA LEU A 38 -3.29 -10.28 -3.75
C LEU A 38 -2.61 -9.01 -3.20
N LEU A 39 -2.62 -7.91 -3.95
CA LEU A 39 -2.02 -6.65 -3.49
C LEU A 39 -2.69 -6.09 -2.24
N SER A 40 -4.01 -6.24 -2.09
CA SER A 40 -4.73 -5.82 -0.88
C SER A 40 -4.35 -6.66 0.35
N ILE A 41 -4.12 -7.97 0.18
CA ILE A 41 -3.63 -8.84 1.26
C ILE A 41 -2.20 -8.46 1.64
N LEU A 42 -1.30 -8.31 0.66
CA LEU A 42 0.09 -7.91 0.89
C LEU A 42 0.22 -6.49 1.45
N GLY A 43 -0.73 -5.61 1.13
CA GLY A 43 -0.85 -4.26 1.70
C GLY A 43 -1.52 -4.22 3.07
N GLY A 44 -2.00 -5.36 3.58
CA GLY A 44 -2.65 -5.45 4.89
C GLY A 44 -4.02 -4.77 4.97
N VAL A 45 -4.74 -4.64 3.86
CA VAL A 45 -6.10 -4.09 3.81
C VAL A 45 -7.11 -5.08 4.41
N PHE A 46 -6.96 -6.36 4.08
CA PHE A 46 -7.72 -7.45 4.67
C PHE A 46 -6.85 -8.73 4.73
N PRO A 47 -7.09 -9.63 5.70
CA PRO A 47 -6.31 -10.86 5.82
C PRO A 47 -6.66 -11.85 4.71
N ALA A 48 -5.74 -12.77 4.40
CA ALA A 48 -6.04 -13.94 3.57
C ALA A 48 -6.99 -14.91 4.29
N ASP A 49 -7.91 -15.53 3.54
CA ASP A 49 -8.84 -16.54 4.06
C ASP A 49 -8.12 -17.77 4.63
N SER A 50 -6.97 -18.15 4.03
CA SER A 50 -6.09 -19.23 4.49
C SER A 50 -4.63 -18.95 4.12
N GLY A 51 -3.71 -19.77 4.67
CA GLY A 51 -2.28 -19.57 4.49
C GLY A 51 -1.68 -18.47 5.38
N SER A 52 -0.46 -18.05 5.05
CA SER A 52 0.35 -17.10 5.82
C SER A 52 1.10 -16.12 4.91
N VAL A 53 1.26 -14.89 5.37
CA VAL A 53 2.11 -13.88 4.72
C VAL A 53 3.06 -13.32 5.77
N HIS A 54 4.34 -13.32 5.47
CA HIS A 54 5.38 -12.75 6.33
C HIS A 54 6.04 -11.58 5.60
N CYS A 55 6.21 -10.45 6.29
CA CYS A 55 6.83 -9.26 5.77
C CYS A 55 7.89 -8.76 6.75
N PHE A 56 9.14 -8.62 6.28
CA PHE A 56 10.28 -8.26 7.13
C PHE A 56 10.41 -9.15 8.39
N GLY A 57 10.10 -10.44 8.28
CA GLY A 57 10.17 -11.40 9.38
C GLY A 57 8.96 -11.41 10.32
N HIS A 58 7.95 -10.58 10.10
CA HIS A 58 6.74 -10.48 10.92
C HIS A 58 5.53 -11.08 10.23
N ASP A 59 4.67 -11.78 10.98
CA ASP A 59 3.42 -12.34 10.45
C ASP A 59 2.38 -11.22 10.25
N MET A 60 1.89 -11.07 9.02
CA MET A 60 0.91 -10.02 8.67
C MET A 60 -0.45 -10.16 9.36
N ARG A 61 -0.81 -11.35 9.86
CA ARG A 61 -2.07 -11.60 10.56
C ARG A 61 -2.00 -11.18 12.04
N THR A 62 -0.87 -11.41 12.70
CA THR A 62 -0.73 -11.16 14.15
C THR A 62 0.09 -9.92 14.48
N GLU A 63 0.97 -9.47 13.59
CA GLU A 63 1.93 -8.39 13.83
C GLU A 63 1.75 -7.22 12.84
N LEU A 64 0.54 -7.03 12.30
CA LEU A 64 0.26 -6.03 11.26
C LEU A 64 0.70 -4.60 11.65
N ALA A 65 0.56 -4.22 12.92
CA ALA A 65 0.99 -2.90 13.41
C ALA A 65 2.51 -2.70 13.29
N THR A 66 3.30 -3.76 13.46
CA THR A 66 4.75 -3.74 13.25
C THR A 66 5.08 -3.69 11.77
N VAL A 67 4.41 -4.53 10.96
CA VAL A 67 4.58 -4.57 9.49
C VAL A 67 4.30 -3.21 8.84
N ARG A 68 3.28 -2.47 9.30
CA ARG A 68 2.91 -1.12 8.80
C ARG A 68 3.99 -0.05 8.97
N LYS A 69 5.06 -0.32 9.73
CA LYS A 69 6.23 0.55 9.81
C LYS A 69 7.18 0.39 8.63
N PHE A 70 7.09 -0.73 7.90
CA PHE A 70 7.97 -1.08 6.79
C PHE A 70 7.29 -1.00 5.43
N ILE A 71 5.95 -1.09 5.39
CA ILE A 71 5.18 -1.06 4.14
C ILE A 71 4.23 0.12 4.09
N VAL A 72 4.19 0.78 2.93
CA VAL A 72 3.23 1.84 2.62
C VAL A 72 2.48 1.45 1.35
N PRO A 73 1.25 0.89 1.47
CA PRO A 73 0.47 0.54 0.30
C PRO A 73 -0.13 1.79 -0.33
N ILE A 74 0.07 1.95 -1.64
CA ILE A 74 -0.53 3.05 -2.42
C ILE A 74 -1.59 2.44 -3.34
N PHE A 75 -2.84 2.80 -3.10
CA PHE A 75 -3.97 2.36 -3.92
C PHE A 75 -4.57 3.57 -4.63
N GLY A 76 -4.64 3.52 -5.96
CA GLY A 76 -5.18 4.65 -6.74
C GLY A 76 -6.67 4.95 -6.51
N TRP A 77 -7.41 4.05 -5.87
CA TRP A 77 -8.81 4.25 -5.47
C TRP A 77 -8.97 4.71 -4.01
N LEU A 78 -7.88 4.69 -3.23
CA LEU A 78 -7.89 5.26 -1.89
C LEU A 78 -7.56 6.74 -2.07
N ASP A 79 -8.41 7.63 -1.56
CA ASP A 79 -8.11 9.07 -1.46
C ASP A 79 -6.97 9.29 -0.44
N ALA A 80 -5.77 8.83 -0.78
CA ALA A 80 -4.56 9.04 -0.01
C ALA A 80 -4.16 10.52 -0.03
N ILE A 81 -4.45 11.18 -1.16
CA ILE A 81 -4.24 12.61 -1.36
C ILE A 81 -5.54 13.34 -1.03
N THR A 82 -5.42 14.33 -0.14
CA THR A 82 -6.47 15.31 0.12
C THR A 82 -6.34 16.44 -0.89
N TRP A 83 -7.29 16.53 -1.83
CA TRP A 83 -7.37 17.57 -2.86
C TRP A 83 -7.43 19.01 -2.30
N ALA A 84 -7.93 19.18 -1.08
CA ALA A 84 -7.95 20.49 -0.42
C ALA A 84 -6.57 20.93 0.12
N PHE A 85 -5.59 20.03 0.16
CA PHE A 85 -4.28 20.23 0.77
C PHE A 85 -3.21 20.48 -0.29
N THR A 86 -2.17 21.22 0.09
CA THR A 86 -0.96 21.33 -0.73
C THR A 86 -0.18 20.02 -0.77
N GLY A 87 0.80 19.90 -1.66
CA GLY A 87 1.76 18.78 -1.64
C GLY A 87 2.41 18.61 -0.27
N ARG A 88 2.88 19.71 0.33
CA ARG A 88 3.47 19.74 1.68
C ARG A 88 2.51 19.20 2.73
N GLN A 89 1.28 19.71 2.75
CA GLN A 89 0.27 19.32 3.73
C GLN A 89 -0.14 17.85 3.59
N ASN A 90 -0.17 17.31 2.36
CA ASN A 90 -0.39 15.88 2.14
C ASN A 90 0.74 15.02 2.73
N ILE A 91 2.00 15.44 2.58
CA ILE A 91 3.16 14.75 3.16
C ILE A 91 3.14 14.83 4.68
N GLU A 92 2.92 16.02 5.26
CA GLU A 92 2.83 16.19 6.72
C GLU A 92 1.70 15.35 7.34
N LYS A 93 0.52 15.35 6.72
CA LYS A 93 -0.61 14.48 7.11
C LYS A 93 -0.20 13.00 7.09
N PHE A 94 0.49 12.57 6.04
CA PHE A 94 0.96 11.20 5.92
C PHE A 94 1.93 10.84 7.05
N LEU A 95 2.92 11.70 7.33
CA LEU A 95 3.88 11.49 8.42
C LEU A 95 3.17 11.35 9.78
N LEU A 96 2.20 12.22 10.06
CA LEU A 96 1.39 12.15 11.28
C LEU A 96 0.58 10.84 11.39
N MET A 97 -0.03 10.39 10.29
CA MET A 97 -0.77 9.11 10.24
C MET A 97 0.13 7.91 10.53
N HIS A 98 1.42 8.01 10.19
CA HIS A 98 2.42 6.98 10.43
C HIS A 98 3.20 7.19 11.73
N HIS A 99 2.76 8.09 12.61
CA HIS A 99 3.39 8.42 13.89
C HIS A 99 4.85 8.87 13.75
N VAL A 100 5.15 9.59 12.67
CA VAL A 100 6.45 10.19 12.40
C VAL A 100 6.35 11.69 12.72
N GLU A 101 7.15 12.15 13.68
CA GLU A 101 7.19 13.56 14.07
C GLU A 101 7.72 14.42 12.92
N PRO A 102 7.00 15.47 12.47
CA PRO A 102 7.38 16.27 11.30
C PRO A 102 8.58 17.19 11.54
N GLY A 103 8.89 17.53 12.81
CA GLY A 103 9.91 18.51 13.18
C GLY A 103 11.30 18.27 12.58
N PRO A 104 11.90 17.06 12.67
CA PRO A 104 13.21 16.76 12.10
C PRO A 104 13.23 16.60 10.57
N LEU A 105 12.06 16.59 9.91
CA LEU A 105 11.91 16.11 8.54
C LEU A 105 11.59 17.20 7.52
N ALA A 106 11.34 18.44 7.95
CA ALA A 106 11.05 19.54 7.03
C ALA A 106 12.10 19.65 5.91
N GLY A 107 13.40 19.64 6.27
CA GLY A 107 14.51 19.66 5.31
C GLY A 107 14.54 18.44 4.36
N GLN A 108 14.06 17.27 4.80
CA GLN A 108 13.97 16.08 3.95
C GLN A 108 12.82 16.17 2.94
N ILE A 109 11.72 16.84 3.29
CA ILE A 109 10.60 17.08 2.37
C ILE A 109 11.09 17.97 1.22
N GLU A 110 11.82 19.04 1.53
CA GLU A 110 12.41 19.92 0.52
C GLU A 110 13.44 19.17 -0.35
N GLU A 111 14.34 18.40 0.25
CA GLU A 111 15.33 17.60 -0.48
C GLU A 111 14.68 16.59 -1.42
N LEU A 112 13.68 15.84 -0.95
CA LEU A 112 12.96 14.88 -1.76
C LEU A 112 12.18 15.57 -2.90
N ALA A 113 11.55 16.71 -2.62
CA ALA A 113 10.86 17.49 -3.64
C ALA A 113 11.84 17.98 -4.73
N HIS A 114 13.07 18.33 -4.38
CA HIS A 114 14.10 18.66 -5.37
C HIS A 114 14.51 17.45 -6.21
N VAL A 115 14.75 16.29 -5.60
CA VAL A 115 15.11 15.06 -6.32
C VAL A 115 14.01 14.61 -7.29
N LEU A 116 12.75 14.88 -6.94
CA LEU A 116 11.58 14.53 -7.75
C LEU A 116 11.15 15.62 -8.73
N ASP A 117 11.87 16.76 -8.81
CA ASP A 117 11.51 17.93 -9.64
C ASP A 117 10.10 18.49 -9.33
N LEU A 118 9.76 18.52 -8.04
CA LEU A 118 8.47 18.98 -7.50
C LEU A 118 8.59 20.16 -6.54
N ALA A 119 9.81 20.66 -6.28
CA ALA A 119 10.07 21.71 -5.29
C ALA A 119 9.21 22.96 -5.50
N ASP A 120 9.10 23.45 -6.75
CA ASP A 120 8.35 24.66 -7.10
C ASP A 120 6.82 24.49 -7.00
N ARG A 121 6.35 23.25 -6.80
CA ARG A 121 4.92 22.89 -6.75
C ARG A 121 4.48 22.34 -5.40
N LEU A 122 5.38 22.31 -4.43
CA LEU A 122 5.12 21.69 -3.13
C LEU A 122 3.97 22.38 -2.37
N ASP A 123 3.78 23.68 -2.62
CA ASP A 123 2.73 24.49 -2.01
C ASP A 123 1.52 24.72 -2.94
N ASP A 124 1.49 24.08 -4.13
CA ASP A 124 0.29 23.98 -4.96
C ASP A 124 -0.72 23.03 -4.31
N ARG A 125 -2.01 23.31 -4.49
CA ARG A 125 -3.07 22.34 -4.18
C ARG A 125 -3.07 21.20 -5.19
N ALA A 126 -3.34 19.99 -4.69
CA ALA A 126 -3.45 18.78 -5.49
C ALA A 126 -4.65 18.79 -6.46
#